data_AF-A0A962F737-F1
#
_entry.id   AF-A0A962F737-F1
#
_cell.length_a   1.000
_cell.length_b   1.000
_cell.length_c   1.000
_cell.angle_alpha   90.00
_cell.angle_beta   90.00
_cell.angle_gamma   90.00
#
_symmetry.space_group_name_H-M   'P 1'
#
loop_
_entity.id
_entity.type
_entity.pdbx_description
1 polymer ?
#
loop_
_entity_poly.entity_id
_entity_poly.type
_entity_poly.pdbx_seq_one_letter_code
_entity_poly.pdbx_strand_id
1 'polypeptide(L)'
;MGQSIRPHADYCGDKLVKRAGILVLSALALSACATGQDNIEDYMSHYGIKPYTLEQFPHCRGYGCRYVDQVALNKAQWKNVSKPFRPGAKTAEKERTQIAKAIAVFEQEVGRMTGTNEDIYGTFQEMGAHQLDCVDESTNTTIYLDLLARKGLLKFHTLGAPVRRAPIGRWPHQTATIIDSETQQRFAVDSWFHDNGIKAEIVPLDIWEKGWKPDTPVQNSE
;
A
#
# COMPACT_ATOMS: atom_id res chain seq x y z
N MET A 1 -8.80 95.93 -39.84
CA MET A 1 -8.42 96.75 -38.66
C MET A 1 -7.83 95.80 -37.63
N GLY A 2 -6.60 96.05 -37.18
CA GLY A 2 -5.89 95.25 -36.17
C GLY A 2 -4.79 94.32 -36.72
N GLN A 3 -3.60 94.88 -37.00
CA GLN A 3 -2.31 94.16 -37.03
C GLN A 3 -2.00 93.64 -35.60
N SER A 4 -1.20 92.61 -35.29
CA SER A 4 0.22 92.47 -35.63
C SER A 4 0.85 91.24 -34.92
N ILE A 5 1.84 90.61 -35.57
CA ILE A 5 3.10 90.04 -35.01
C ILE A 5 3.11 88.64 -34.30
N ARG A 6 4.02 87.78 -34.82
CA ARG A 6 4.55 86.45 -34.38
C ARG A 6 5.50 86.61 -33.14
N PRO A 7 6.29 85.65 -32.56
CA PRO A 7 6.80 84.36 -33.08
C PRO A 7 7.11 83.19 -32.09
N HIS A 8 7.52 82.07 -32.69
CA HIS A 8 8.50 81.01 -32.33
C HIS A 8 8.94 80.70 -30.86
N ALA A 9 8.93 79.37 -30.61
CA ALA A 9 10.03 78.49 -30.16
C ALA A 9 10.23 78.10 -28.66
N ASP A 10 10.66 76.83 -28.55
CA ASP A 10 11.44 76.13 -27.52
C ASP A 10 10.77 75.36 -26.36
N TYR A 11 10.70 74.04 -26.59
CA TYR A 11 11.28 72.93 -25.81
C TYR A 11 11.38 73.00 -24.27
N CYS A 12 10.69 72.04 -23.63
CA CYS A 12 11.19 71.19 -22.53
C CYS A 12 10.24 69.98 -22.49
N GLY A 13 10.65 68.73 -22.76
CA GLY A 13 11.65 68.00 -22.01
C GLY A 13 10.95 67.12 -20.96
N ASP A 14 11.00 65.80 -21.21
CA ASP A 14 10.99 64.71 -20.22
C ASP A 14 9.72 63.91 -19.84
N LYS A 15 9.90 62.61 -20.13
CA LYS A 15 9.48 61.39 -19.41
C LYS A 15 8.31 60.58 -19.98
N LEU A 16 8.73 59.73 -20.92
CA LEU A 16 8.38 58.32 -21.07
C LEU A 16 7.61 57.71 -19.88
N VAL A 17 6.42 57.17 -20.18
CA VAL A 17 5.95 55.93 -19.55
C VAL A 17 5.47 55.01 -20.66
N LYS A 18 6.37 54.12 -21.09
CA LYS A 18 6.05 52.97 -21.94
C LYS A 18 5.17 52.03 -21.12
N ARG A 19 3.89 51.91 -21.47
CA ARG A 19 3.05 50.80 -21.01
C ARG A 19 3.43 49.54 -21.78
N ALA A 20 4.49 48.88 -21.33
CA ALA A 20 4.77 47.49 -21.71
C ALA A 20 3.81 46.62 -20.91
N GLY A 21 2.75 46.13 -21.56
CA GLY A 21 1.92 45.08 -21.01
C GLY A 21 2.74 43.80 -20.87
N ILE A 22 3.17 43.49 -19.64
CA ILE A 22 3.79 42.22 -19.32
C ILE A 22 2.64 41.20 -19.24
N LEU A 23 2.45 40.43 -20.31
CA LEU A 23 1.70 39.18 -20.27
C LEU A 23 2.54 38.16 -19.49
N VAL A 24 2.33 38.10 -18.18
CA VAL A 24 2.84 36.99 -17.36
C VAL A 24 1.96 35.78 -17.67
N LEU A 25 2.35 35.00 -18.68
CA LEU A 25 1.87 33.62 -18.83
C LEU A 25 2.55 32.80 -17.72
N SER A 26 1.89 32.73 -16.57
CA SER A 26 2.21 31.79 -15.51
C SER A 26 1.90 30.38 -16.00
N ALA A 27 2.86 29.72 -16.64
CA ALA A 27 2.82 28.29 -16.89
C ALA A 27 3.06 27.55 -15.57
N LEU A 28 1.99 27.37 -14.78
CA LEU A 28 1.95 26.40 -13.70
C LEU A 28 2.00 25.00 -14.32
N ALA A 29 3.22 24.49 -14.54
CA ALA A 29 3.45 23.08 -14.77
C ALA A 29 3.15 22.33 -13.46
N LEU A 30 1.89 21.95 -13.26
CA LEU A 30 1.51 20.96 -12.27
C LEU A 30 2.13 19.63 -12.73
N SER A 31 3.33 19.32 -12.26
CA SER A 31 3.84 17.96 -12.27
C SER A 31 3.03 17.15 -11.27
N ALA A 32 1.82 16.76 -11.65
CA ALA A 32 1.12 15.69 -10.98
C ALA A 32 1.88 14.40 -11.33
N CYS A 33 2.85 14.02 -10.50
CA CYS A 33 3.29 12.63 -10.44
C CYS A 33 2.13 11.83 -9.83
N ALA A 34 1.09 11.56 -10.63
CA ALA A 34 0.09 10.57 -10.30
C ALA A 34 0.75 9.21 -10.57
N THR A 35 1.66 8.78 -9.69
CA THR A 35 2.01 7.37 -9.61
C THR A 35 0.76 6.66 -9.12
N GLY A 36 0.12 5.89 -9.99
CA GLY A 36 -1.02 5.05 -9.64
C GLY A 36 -0.63 4.07 -8.54
N GLN A 37 -0.83 4.49 -7.28
CA GLN A 37 -1.41 3.60 -6.28
C GLN A 37 -2.83 3.39 -6.75
N ASP A 38 -3.09 2.24 -7.37
CA ASP A 38 -4.45 1.71 -7.42
C ASP A 38 -5.07 1.90 -6.02
N ASN A 39 -6.32 2.38 -5.97
CA ASN A 39 -6.80 3.12 -4.81
C ASN A 39 -7.00 2.18 -3.59
N ILE A 40 -5.99 2.10 -2.71
CA ILE A 40 -6.04 1.31 -1.47
C ILE A 40 -7.22 1.75 -0.61
N GLU A 41 -7.53 3.05 -0.55
CA GLU A 41 -8.67 3.56 0.21
C GLU A 41 -10.00 3.05 -0.36
N ASP A 42 -10.19 3.08 -1.68
CA ASP A 42 -11.39 2.51 -2.32
C ASP A 42 -11.46 0.99 -2.07
N TYR A 43 -10.34 0.27 -2.17
CA TYR A 43 -10.28 -1.15 -1.86
C TYR A 43 -10.72 -1.43 -0.41
N MET A 44 -10.16 -0.70 0.55
CA MET A 44 -10.48 -0.86 1.98
C MET A 44 -11.96 -0.54 2.23
N SER A 45 -12.46 0.56 1.65
CA SER A 45 -13.85 0.99 1.74
C SER A 45 -14.81 -0.04 1.15
N HIS A 46 -14.44 -0.69 0.04
CA HIS A 46 -15.23 -1.77 -0.59
C HIS A 46 -15.50 -2.94 0.37
N TYR A 47 -14.50 -3.30 1.19
CA TYR A 47 -14.62 -4.34 2.21
C TYR A 47 -15.06 -3.80 3.58
N GLY A 48 -15.55 -2.56 3.66
CA GLY A 48 -16.06 -1.96 4.89
C GLY A 48 -14.99 -1.63 5.93
N ILE A 49 -13.71 -1.58 5.52
CA ILE A 49 -12.59 -1.25 6.39
C ILE A 49 -12.51 0.26 6.55
N LYS A 50 -12.75 0.73 7.78
CA LYS A 50 -12.66 2.13 8.16
C LYS A 50 -11.21 2.54 8.45
N PRO A 51 -10.88 3.84 8.40
CA PRO A 51 -9.57 4.33 8.83
C PRO A 51 -9.21 3.85 10.24
N TYR A 52 -7.94 3.50 10.45
CA TYR A 52 -7.43 2.90 11.69
C TYR A 52 -6.08 3.48 12.12
N THR A 53 -5.67 3.20 13.37
CA THR A 53 -4.43 3.73 13.97
C THR A 53 -3.38 2.63 14.18
N LEU A 54 -2.20 3.03 14.68
CA LEU A 54 -1.15 2.07 15.06
C LEU A 54 -1.49 1.32 16.36
N GLU A 55 -2.41 1.87 17.15
CA GLU A 55 -2.85 1.37 18.45
C GLU A 55 -4.05 0.45 18.32
N GLN A 56 -4.90 0.66 17.30
CA GLN A 56 -6.07 -0.18 17.05
C GLN A 56 -6.35 -0.28 15.54
N PHE A 57 -6.48 -1.51 15.04
CA PHE A 57 -6.69 -1.81 13.62
C PHE A 57 -7.62 -3.01 13.41
N PRO A 58 -8.27 -3.13 12.24
CA PRO A 58 -9.18 -4.23 11.94
C PRO A 58 -8.46 -5.50 11.51
N HIS A 59 -9.09 -6.65 11.75
CA HIS A 59 -8.70 -7.96 11.24
C HIS A 59 -9.93 -8.67 10.66
N CYS A 60 -9.91 -8.99 9.37
CA CYS A 60 -10.95 -9.72 8.66
C CYS A 60 -10.84 -11.23 8.91
N ARG A 61 -12.00 -11.89 8.98
CA ARG A 61 -12.11 -13.36 8.90
C ARG A 61 -13.49 -13.82 8.43
N GLY A 62 -13.60 -15.11 8.13
CA GLY A 62 -14.86 -15.78 7.85
C GLY A 62 -15.39 -15.54 6.43
N TYR A 63 -14.47 -15.46 5.47
CA TYR A 63 -14.67 -15.38 4.03
C TYR A 63 -15.21 -14.00 3.59
N GLY A 64 -14.40 -13.24 2.85
CA GLY A 64 -14.82 -11.96 2.28
C GLY A 64 -15.00 -10.84 3.29
N CYS A 65 -14.19 -10.80 4.36
CA CYS A 65 -14.27 -9.85 5.47
C CYS A 65 -15.63 -9.86 6.18
N ARG A 66 -16.26 -11.04 6.29
CA ARG A 66 -17.57 -11.19 6.94
C ARG A 66 -17.58 -10.75 8.40
N TYR A 67 -16.52 -11.08 9.14
CA TYR A 67 -16.29 -10.63 10.51
C TYR A 67 -15.05 -9.74 10.53
N VAL A 68 -15.13 -8.63 11.27
CA VAL A 68 -14.02 -7.69 11.44
C VAL A 68 -13.78 -7.48 12.94
N ASP A 69 -12.74 -8.11 13.46
CA ASP A 69 -12.32 -7.92 14.84
C ASP A 69 -11.47 -6.64 14.97
N GLN A 70 -11.59 -5.94 16.10
CA GLN A 70 -10.73 -4.79 16.41
C GLN A 70 -9.57 -5.23 17.29
N VAL A 71 -8.35 -5.06 16.79
CA VAL A 71 -7.13 -5.61 17.38
C VAL A 71 -6.21 -4.48 17.83
N ALA A 72 -5.57 -4.68 18.98
CA ALA A 72 -4.57 -3.76 19.53
C ALA A 72 -3.36 -4.57 20.02
N LEU A 73 -2.21 -4.44 19.35
CA LEU A 73 -0.99 -5.11 19.79
C LEU A 73 -0.36 -4.38 20.98
N ASN A 74 -0.01 -5.14 22.02
CA ASN A 74 0.76 -4.61 23.14
C ASN A 74 2.25 -4.39 22.76
N LYS A 75 3.02 -3.78 23.67
CA LYS A 75 4.44 -3.45 23.43
C LYS A 75 5.30 -4.69 23.12
N ALA A 76 5.03 -5.83 23.76
CA ALA A 76 5.78 -7.06 23.53
C ALA A 76 5.48 -7.65 22.15
N GLN A 77 4.20 -7.67 21.75
CA GLN A 77 3.77 -8.13 20.43
C GLN A 77 4.36 -7.24 19.32
N TRP A 78 4.33 -5.92 19.48
CA TRP A 78 4.99 -5.00 18.56
C TRP A 78 6.50 -5.23 18.45
N LYS A 79 7.17 -5.58 19.56
CA LYS A 79 8.59 -5.95 19.55
C LYS A 79 8.83 -7.23 18.75
N ASN A 80 7.94 -8.21 18.84
CA ASN A 80 8.01 -9.44 18.06
C ASN A 80 7.84 -9.15 16.57
N VAL A 81 6.80 -8.40 16.20
CA VAL A 81 6.54 -7.95 14.80
C VAL A 81 7.71 -7.16 14.22
N SER A 82 8.37 -6.33 15.02
CA SER A 82 9.50 -5.51 14.55
C SER A 82 10.83 -6.27 14.50
N LYS A 83 10.92 -7.44 15.13
CA LYS A 83 12.16 -8.23 15.25
C LYS A 83 12.75 -8.65 13.89
N PRO A 84 11.97 -9.08 12.88
CA PRO A 84 12.49 -9.45 11.57
C PRO A 84 13.31 -8.34 10.90
N PHE A 85 13.00 -7.08 11.18
CA PHE A 85 13.69 -5.90 10.63
C PHE A 85 15.01 -5.55 11.33
N ARG A 86 15.56 -6.47 12.15
CA ARG A 86 16.84 -6.29 12.85
C ARG A 86 17.85 -7.37 12.44
N PRO A 87 19.03 -7.00 11.89
CA PRO A 87 19.42 -5.65 11.48
C PRO A 87 18.54 -5.12 10.33
N GLY A 88 18.48 -3.80 10.17
CA GLY A 88 17.72 -3.19 9.07
C GLY A 88 18.20 -3.67 7.70
N ALA A 89 17.27 -3.83 6.76
CA ALA A 89 17.59 -4.20 5.39
C ALA A 89 18.60 -3.23 4.75
N LYS A 90 19.51 -3.80 3.94
CA LYS A 90 20.44 -3.06 3.08
C LYS A 90 20.08 -3.14 1.60
N THR A 91 19.11 -3.99 1.25
CA THR A 91 18.63 -4.22 -0.11
C THR A 91 17.13 -4.46 -0.09
N ALA A 92 16.45 -4.17 -1.21
CA ALA A 92 15.03 -4.45 -1.37
C ALA A 92 14.70 -5.94 -1.18
N GLU A 93 15.50 -6.85 -1.75
CA GLU A 93 15.33 -8.29 -1.56
C GLU A 93 15.38 -8.70 -0.09
N LYS A 94 16.31 -8.12 0.68
CA LYS A 94 16.39 -8.40 2.11
C LYS A 94 15.15 -7.90 2.84
N GLU A 95 14.65 -6.71 2.49
CA GLU A 95 13.42 -6.17 3.06
C GLU A 95 12.22 -7.07 2.75
N ARG A 96 12.06 -7.58 1.53
CA ARG A 96 11.01 -8.57 1.21
C ARG A 96 11.07 -9.79 2.11
N THR A 97 12.27 -10.34 2.32
CA THR A 97 12.46 -11.45 3.29
C THR A 97 12.05 -11.08 4.72
N GLN A 98 12.24 -9.82 5.14
CA GLN A 98 11.84 -9.33 6.46
C GLN A 98 10.32 -9.13 6.55
N ILE A 99 9.71 -8.59 5.49
CA ILE A 99 8.24 -8.44 5.35
C ILE A 99 7.58 -9.82 5.47
N ALA A 100 8.00 -10.82 4.69
CA ALA A 100 7.43 -12.17 4.72
C ALA A 100 7.40 -12.77 6.14
N LYS A 101 8.48 -12.57 6.89
CA LYS A 101 8.58 -13.02 8.29
C LYS A 101 7.72 -12.18 9.24
N ALA A 102 7.59 -10.88 8.99
CA ALA A 102 6.77 -10.00 9.82
C ALA A 102 5.28 -10.29 9.65
N ILE A 103 4.82 -10.60 8.43
CA ILE A 103 3.44 -11.05 8.17
C ILE A 103 3.14 -12.33 8.96
N ALA A 104 4.04 -13.31 8.92
CA ALA A 104 3.94 -14.52 9.75
C ALA A 104 3.78 -14.21 11.25
N VAL A 105 4.58 -13.26 11.77
CA VAL A 105 4.49 -12.88 13.19
C VAL A 105 3.20 -12.11 13.49
N PHE A 106 2.71 -11.26 12.58
CA PHE A 106 1.40 -10.63 12.73
C PHE A 106 0.30 -11.68 12.83
N GLU A 107 0.24 -12.61 11.89
CA GLU A 107 -0.75 -13.69 11.89
C GLU A 107 -0.69 -14.51 13.19
N GLN A 108 0.49 -14.84 13.70
CA GLN A 108 0.61 -15.55 14.99
C GLN A 108 0.11 -14.72 16.18
N GLU A 109 0.41 -13.42 16.22
CA GLU A 109 0.01 -12.56 17.34
C GLU A 109 -1.49 -12.24 17.29
N VAL A 110 -2.00 -11.92 16.10
CA VAL A 110 -3.41 -11.58 15.87
C VAL A 110 -4.30 -12.84 15.89
N GLY A 111 -3.81 -13.96 15.37
CA GLY A 111 -4.50 -15.24 15.35
C GLY A 111 -4.84 -15.72 16.74
N ARG A 112 -3.90 -15.67 17.69
CA ARG A 112 -4.17 -16.00 19.11
C ARG A 112 -5.22 -15.10 19.76
N MET A 113 -5.44 -13.89 19.25
CA MET A 113 -6.41 -12.93 19.79
C MET A 113 -7.81 -13.11 19.19
N THR A 114 -7.88 -13.62 17.96
CA THR A 114 -9.10 -13.64 17.13
C THR A 114 -9.59 -15.06 16.82
N GLY A 115 -8.82 -16.08 17.17
CA GLY A 115 -9.07 -17.48 16.86
C GLY A 115 -8.52 -17.92 15.50
N THR A 116 -8.05 -16.99 14.65
CA THR A 116 -7.56 -17.31 13.29
C THR A 116 -6.22 -18.05 13.27
N ASN A 117 -5.64 -18.36 14.43
CA ASN A 117 -4.56 -19.36 14.51
C ASN A 117 -5.01 -20.78 14.12
N GLU A 118 -6.32 -21.01 14.00
CA GLU A 118 -6.91 -22.24 13.47
C GLU A 118 -6.98 -22.23 11.92
N ASP A 119 -6.70 -21.09 11.28
CA ASP A 119 -6.76 -20.97 9.82
C ASP A 119 -5.74 -21.91 9.15
N ILE A 120 -6.24 -22.70 8.21
CA ILE A 120 -5.44 -23.60 7.39
C ILE A 120 -5.35 -23.08 5.97
N TYR A 121 -4.24 -23.40 5.30
CA TYR A 121 -3.94 -22.92 3.97
C TYR A 121 -5.13 -23.08 3.00
N GLY A 122 -5.35 -22.08 2.16
CA GLY A 122 -6.33 -22.17 1.09
C GLY A 122 -7.79 -21.99 1.52
N THR A 123 -8.63 -21.60 0.57
CA THR A 123 -10.07 -21.42 0.84
C THR A 123 -10.82 -22.75 0.83
N PHE A 124 -11.63 -22.98 1.87
CA PHE A 124 -12.51 -24.14 2.04
C PHE A 124 -11.77 -25.50 2.17
N GLN A 125 -10.50 -25.52 2.58
CA GLN A 125 -9.90 -26.76 3.09
C GLN A 125 -10.61 -27.18 4.39
N GLU A 126 -10.95 -26.19 5.21
CA GLU A 126 -11.83 -26.31 6.37
C GLU A 126 -12.88 -25.19 6.35
N MET A 127 -14.03 -25.46 6.98
CA MET A 127 -15.13 -24.50 7.09
C MET A 127 -15.21 -23.99 8.52
N GLY A 128 -15.07 -22.68 8.73
CA GLY A 128 -15.16 -22.11 10.07
C GLY A 128 -15.21 -20.60 10.07
N ALA A 129 -15.66 -20.02 11.19
CA ALA A 129 -15.68 -18.58 11.36
C ALA A 129 -14.27 -17.98 11.61
N HIS A 130 -13.28 -18.83 11.87
CA HIS A 130 -11.88 -18.47 12.08
C HIS A 130 -11.00 -18.74 10.85
N GLN A 131 -11.57 -19.33 9.79
CA GLN A 131 -10.88 -19.56 8.52
C GLN A 131 -10.91 -18.31 7.65
N LEU A 132 -9.93 -18.18 6.77
CA LEU A 132 -9.64 -17.02 5.95
C LEU A 132 -9.67 -17.42 4.46
N ASP A 133 -10.29 -16.58 3.62
CA ASP A 133 -10.08 -16.69 2.17
C ASP A 133 -9.04 -15.70 1.65
N CYS A 134 -8.81 -15.75 0.34
CA CYS A 134 -7.87 -14.83 -0.30
C CYS A 134 -8.23 -13.34 -0.09
N VAL A 135 -9.51 -13.01 0.17
CA VAL A 135 -9.95 -11.64 0.44
C VAL A 135 -9.60 -11.24 1.87
N ASP A 136 -9.89 -12.11 2.84
CA ASP A 136 -9.50 -11.90 4.24
C ASP A 136 -7.97 -11.73 4.34
N GLU A 137 -7.22 -12.67 3.76
CA GLU A 137 -5.77 -12.72 3.79
C GLU A 137 -5.11 -11.49 3.17
N SER A 138 -5.52 -11.12 1.96
CA SER A 138 -4.96 -9.95 1.27
C SER A 138 -5.35 -8.64 1.95
N THR A 139 -6.55 -8.53 2.53
CA THR A 139 -6.98 -7.34 3.27
C THR A 139 -6.16 -7.19 4.56
N ASN A 140 -6.05 -8.27 5.34
CA ASN A 140 -5.24 -8.31 6.57
C ASN A 140 -3.79 -7.98 6.29
N THR A 141 -3.19 -8.63 5.29
CA THR A 141 -1.81 -8.38 4.88
C THR A 141 -1.60 -6.93 4.45
N THR A 142 -2.55 -6.32 3.73
CA THR A 142 -2.46 -4.90 3.35
C THR A 142 -2.49 -3.97 4.57
N ILE A 143 -3.35 -4.26 5.56
CA ILE A 143 -3.38 -3.54 6.84
C ILE A 143 -2.02 -3.67 7.55
N TYR A 144 -1.46 -4.88 7.64
CA TYR A 144 -0.18 -5.12 8.30
C TYR A 144 0.97 -4.38 7.61
N LEU A 145 1.00 -4.38 6.27
CA LEU A 145 1.98 -3.63 5.48
C LEU A 145 1.88 -2.12 5.75
N ASP A 146 0.67 -1.57 5.84
CA ASP A 146 0.45 -0.15 6.19
C ASP A 146 1.01 0.16 7.58
N LEU A 147 0.72 -0.69 8.56
CA LEU A 147 1.23 -0.50 9.92
C LEU A 147 2.77 -0.57 9.97
N LEU A 148 3.40 -1.47 9.22
CA LEU A 148 4.86 -1.56 9.10
C LEU A 148 5.44 -0.29 8.46
N ALA A 149 4.82 0.22 7.40
CA ALA A 149 5.22 1.45 6.72
C ALA A 149 5.12 2.66 7.67
N ARG A 150 3.99 2.81 8.37
CA ARG A 150 3.75 3.88 9.36
C ARG A 150 4.67 3.80 10.57
N LYS A 151 5.17 2.61 10.91
CA LYS A 151 6.21 2.37 11.92
C LYS A 151 7.63 2.65 11.40
N GLY A 152 7.79 3.03 10.13
CA GLY A 152 9.09 3.32 9.50
C GLY A 152 9.96 2.08 9.30
N LEU A 153 9.36 0.89 9.24
CA LEU A 153 10.08 -0.37 9.08
C LEU A 153 10.38 -0.71 7.61
N LEU A 154 9.61 -0.14 6.67
CA LEU A 154 9.83 -0.29 5.24
C LEU A 154 10.66 0.90 4.72
N LYS A 155 11.76 0.60 4.03
CA LYS A 155 12.70 1.56 3.45
C LYS A 155 12.77 1.45 1.93
N PHE A 156 12.65 0.24 1.40
CA PHE A 156 12.81 -0.05 -0.02
C PHE A 156 11.48 -0.23 -0.74
N HIS A 157 10.38 -0.41 -0.02
CA HIS A 157 9.05 -0.60 -0.62
C HIS A 157 8.00 0.36 -0.07
N THR A 158 7.06 0.69 -0.93
CA THR A 158 5.78 1.32 -0.60
C THR A 158 4.63 0.31 -0.81
N LEU A 159 3.44 0.65 -0.32
CA LEU A 159 2.26 -0.18 -0.53
C LEU A 159 1.75 -0.04 -1.98
N GLY A 160 1.23 -1.14 -2.53
CA GLY A 160 0.34 -1.12 -3.69
C GLY A 160 -1.06 -1.61 -3.30
N ALA A 161 -2.05 -1.37 -4.16
CA ALA A 161 -3.35 -1.98 -3.96
C ALA A 161 -3.27 -3.50 -4.09
N PRO A 162 -4.17 -4.22 -3.41
CA PRO A 162 -4.37 -5.62 -3.69
C PRO A 162 -4.74 -5.86 -5.15
N VAL A 163 -4.26 -6.97 -5.69
CA VAL A 163 -4.48 -7.37 -7.08
C VAL A 163 -5.18 -8.71 -7.12
N ARG A 164 -6.10 -8.86 -8.07
CA ARG A 164 -6.88 -10.07 -8.30
C ARG A 164 -6.53 -10.68 -9.65
N ARG A 165 -6.23 -11.97 -9.68
CA ARG A 165 -6.15 -12.77 -10.92
C ARG A 165 -7.39 -13.66 -11.04
N ALA A 166 -7.89 -13.82 -12.26
CA ALA A 166 -9.04 -14.67 -12.57
C ALA A 166 -8.69 -15.64 -13.69
N PRO A 167 -8.05 -16.79 -13.37
CA PRO A 167 -7.71 -17.77 -14.38
C PRO A 167 -8.97 -18.43 -14.95
N ILE A 168 -8.98 -18.74 -16.26
CA ILE A 168 -10.10 -19.41 -16.90
C ILE A 168 -10.33 -20.78 -16.23
N GLY A 169 -11.56 -21.03 -15.77
CA GLY A 169 -11.96 -22.30 -15.14
C GLY A 169 -11.42 -22.52 -13.73
N ARG A 170 -10.90 -21.48 -13.05
CA ARG A 170 -10.47 -21.54 -11.65
C ARG A 170 -11.12 -20.43 -10.84
N TRP A 171 -11.17 -20.61 -9.53
CA TRP A 171 -11.58 -19.55 -8.63
C TRP A 171 -10.61 -18.36 -8.72
N PRO A 172 -11.13 -17.12 -8.72
CA PRO A 172 -10.29 -15.95 -8.64
C PRO A 172 -9.46 -15.97 -7.36
N HIS A 173 -8.24 -15.43 -7.44
CA HIS A 173 -7.33 -15.31 -6.31
C HIS A 173 -6.92 -13.85 -6.15
N GLN A 174 -6.70 -13.42 -4.90
CA GLN A 174 -6.35 -12.04 -4.54
C GLN A 174 -5.13 -12.03 -3.63
N THR A 175 -4.26 -11.03 -3.79
CA THR A 175 -3.04 -10.85 -2.99
C THR A 175 -2.82 -9.39 -2.63
N ALA A 176 -2.20 -9.11 -1.48
CA ALA A 176 -1.68 -7.78 -1.17
C ALA A 176 -0.45 -7.49 -2.04
N THR A 177 -0.07 -6.22 -2.20
CA THR A 177 1.12 -5.89 -2.99
C THR A 177 2.01 -4.84 -2.33
N ILE A 178 3.29 -4.91 -2.69
CA ILE A 178 4.29 -3.90 -2.39
C ILE A 178 4.99 -3.47 -3.68
N ILE A 179 5.45 -2.23 -3.72
CA ILE A 179 6.11 -1.62 -4.87
C ILE A 179 7.53 -1.24 -4.46
N ASP A 180 8.53 -1.79 -5.14
CA ASP A 180 9.92 -1.39 -4.98
C ASP A 180 10.08 0.08 -5.38
N SER A 181 10.53 0.92 -4.44
CA SER A 181 10.54 2.37 -4.59
C SER A 181 11.53 2.86 -5.66
N GLU A 182 12.58 2.09 -5.94
CA GLU A 182 13.61 2.46 -6.92
C GLU A 182 13.22 2.00 -8.32
N THR A 183 12.83 0.73 -8.45
CA THR A 183 12.57 0.09 -9.76
C THR A 183 11.13 0.20 -10.20
N GLN A 184 10.21 0.56 -9.31
CA GLN A 184 8.76 0.51 -9.49
C GLN A 184 8.22 -0.90 -9.79
N GLN A 185 9.02 -1.95 -9.59
CA GLN A 185 8.58 -3.32 -9.73
C GLN A 185 7.60 -3.67 -8.60
N ARG A 186 6.45 -4.24 -8.98
CA ARG A 186 5.45 -4.72 -8.02
C ARG A 186 5.70 -6.17 -7.64
N PHE A 187 5.45 -6.48 -6.38
CA PHE A 187 5.52 -7.83 -5.83
C PHE A 187 4.20 -8.18 -5.16
N ALA A 188 3.72 -9.40 -5.40
CA ALA A 188 2.65 -10.00 -4.60
C ALA A 188 3.19 -10.32 -3.19
N VAL A 189 2.36 -10.14 -2.17
CA VAL A 189 2.60 -10.59 -0.79
C VAL A 189 1.42 -11.45 -0.40
N ASP A 190 1.60 -12.76 -0.48
CA ASP A 190 0.51 -13.73 -0.46
C ASP A 190 0.66 -14.70 0.72
N SER A 191 -0.12 -14.49 1.78
CA SER A 191 -0.18 -15.32 2.98
C SER A 191 -1.07 -16.55 2.85
N TRP A 192 -1.96 -16.60 1.84
CA TRP A 192 -3.02 -17.60 1.69
C TRP A 192 -2.54 -19.04 1.42
N PHE A 193 -1.30 -19.22 0.95
CA PHE A 193 -0.80 -20.52 0.49
C PHE A 193 -0.39 -21.48 1.60
N HIS A 194 -0.35 -21.02 2.85
CA HIS A 194 0.17 -21.78 3.99
C HIS A 194 -0.76 -21.61 5.20
N ASP A 195 -0.61 -22.48 6.20
CA ASP A 195 -1.34 -22.30 7.45
C ASP A 195 -0.96 -21.00 8.14
N ASN A 196 -1.84 -20.54 9.03
CA ASN A 196 -1.65 -19.31 9.79
C ASN A 196 -0.24 -19.23 10.39
N GLY A 197 0.40 -18.08 10.21
CA GLY A 197 1.66 -17.78 10.88
C GLY A 197 2.88 -18.39 10.20
N ILE A 198 2.73 -18.98 9.01
CA ILE A 198 3.84 -19.25 8.10
C ILE A 198 4.18 -17.98 7.31
N LYS A 199 5.43 -17.86 6.87
CA LYS A 199 5.86 -16.69 6.06
C LYS A 199 5.03 -16.57 4.78
N ALA A 200 4.60 -15.35 4.47
CA ALA A 200 3.96 -15.06 3.20
C ALA A 200 4.93 -15.29 2.02
N GLU A 201 4.37 -15.67 0.89
CA GLU A 201 5.11 -15.78 -0.36
C GLU A 201 5.23 -14.40 -1.02
N ILE A 202 6.44 -14.03 -1.42
CA ILE A 202 6.71 -12.74 -2.08
C ILE A 202 7.43 -12.96 -3.39
N VAL A 203 6.72 -12.72 -4.49
CA VAL A 203 7.19 -12.93 -5.85
C VAL A 203 6.84 -11.74 -6.75
N PRO A 204 7.55 -11.52 -7.87
CA PRO A 204 7.16 -10.52 -8.85
C PRO A 204 5.69 -10.66 -9.26
N LEU A 205 4.96 -9.55 -9.27
CA LEU A 205 3.51 -9.58 -9.50
C LEU A 205 3.15 -10.18 -10.86
N ASP A 206 3.95 -9.92 -11.90
CA ASP A 206 3.73 -10.45 -13.25
C ASP A 206 3.92 -11.98 -13.33
N ILE A 207 4.75 -12.55 -12.46
CA ILE A 207 4.91 -14.00 -12.30
C ILE A 207 3.72 -14.57 -11.53
N TRP A 208 3.29 -13.88 -10.47
CA TRP A 208 2.08 -14.23 -9.73
C TRP A 208 0.85 -14.24 -10.64
N GLU A 209 0.60 -13.20 -11.44
CA GLU A 209 -0.57 -13.12 -12.31
C GLU A 209 -0.66 -14.28 -13.31
N LYS A 210 0.48 -14.84 -13.73
CA LYS A 210 0.57 -16.01 -14.64
C LYS A 210 0.24 -17.35 -13.98
N GLY A 211 -0.18 -17.36 -12.72
CA GLY A 211 -0.63 -18.57 -12.03
C GLY A 211 0.42 -19.20 -11.11
N TRP A 212 1.47 -18.45 -10.74
CA TRP A 212 2.46 -18.93 -9.77
C TRP A 212 1.80 -19.34 -8.44
N LYS A 213 2.36 -20.38 -7.83
CA LYS A 213 2.04 -20.90 -6.50
C LYS A 213 3.28 -21.64 -5.97
N PRO A 214 3.47 -21.80 -4.66
CA PRO A 214 4.51 -22.66 -4.13
C PRO A 214 4.26 -24.13 -4.51
N ASP A 215 5.32 -24.93 -4.55
CA ASP A 215 5.23 -26.36 -4.91
C ASP A 215 4.40 -27.16 -3.89
N THR A 216 4.58 -26.86 -2.60
CA THR A 216 3.88 -27.53 -1.50
C THR A 216 3.46 -26.50 -0.45
N PRO A 217 2.17 -26.45 -0.07
CA PRO A 217 1.72 -25.72 1.12
C PRO A 217 2.45 -26.21 2.38
N VAL A 218 2.92 -25.29 3.20
CA VAL A 218 3.47 -25.59 4.52
C VAL A 218 2.32 -25.58 5.51
N GLN A 219 2.21 -26.66 6.27
CA GLN A 219 1.19 -26.84 7.30
C GLN A 219 1.85 -26.86 8.68
N ASN A 220 1.12 -26.39 9.70
CA ASN A 220 1.52 -26.54 11.08
C ASN A 220 1.31 -28.01 11.50
N SER A 221 2.38 -28.69 11.90
CA SER A 221 2.25 -30.04 12.47
C SER A 221 1.69 -29.96 13.88
N GLU A 222 0.58 -30.66 14.15
CA GLU A 222 0.04 -30.87 15.51
C GLU A 222 1.06 -31.49 16.47
#